data_AF-A0A848NXZ6-F1
#
_entry.id   AF-A0A848NXZ6-F1
#
_cell.length_a   1.000
_cell.length_b   1.000
_cell.length_c   1.000
_cell.angle_alpha   90.00
_cell.angle_beta   90.00
_cell.angle_gamma   90.00
#
_symmetry.space_group_name_H-M   'P 1'
#
loop_
_entity.id
_entity.type
_entity.pdbx_description
1 polymer ?
#
loop_
_entity_poly.entity_id
_entity_poly.type
_entity_poly.pdbx_seq_one_letter_code
_entity_poly.pdbx_strand_id
1 'polypeptide(L)'
;MTATSTVTVNALPDTEGVTMCLDAATHLYRLLARYNWCLACPDEFRQRWGMFWPKLRWCERALVRLCLAAQGHRRVGHKLRTNSPIEGMDVSEFHRPQRIPAHVEEEFNRVLGTFYASLMTVVEIEDLWASEFPRVVAEVGVDLRTWFLNPEDFVPWAVFGHVRRSLRARAWSATDAQHAAATLAGALHGRLYEKERERCGH
;
A
#
# COMPACT_ATOMS: atom_id res chain seq x y z
N MET A 1 15.94 -3.60 26.17
CA MET A 1 14.82 -3.35 25.25
C MET A 1 14.64 -1.84 25.14
N THR A 2 15.17 -1.22 24.09
CA THR A 2 14.97 0.21 23.82
C THR A 2 13.52 0.43 23.42
N ALA A 3 12.81 1.33 24.10
CA ALA A 3 11.44 1.70 23.73
C ALA A 3 11.46 2.23 22.29
N THR A 4 10.80 1.51 21.38
CA THR A 4 10.64 1.97 20.00
C THR A 4 9.75 3.20 20.05
N SER A 5 10.32 4.38 19.78
CA SER A 5 9.56 5.63 19.76
C SER A 5 8.52 5.57 18.65
N THR A 6 7.25 5.83 18.99
CA THR A 6 6.13 5.83 18.05
C THR A 6 5.59 7.24 17.86
N VAL A 7 5.11 7.54 16.66
CA VAL A 7 4.52 8.83 16.29
C VAL A 7 3.18 8.60 15.61
N THR A 8 2.21 9.46 15.90
CA THR A 8 0.89 9.46 15.26
C THR A 8 0.92 10.32 13.99
N VAL A 9 0.57 9.73 12.85
CA VAL A 9 0.59 10.39 11.53
C VAL A 9 -0.77 10.31 10.86
N ASN A 10 -1.29 11.44 10.39
CA ASN A 10 -2.53 11.51 9.63
C ASN A 10 -2.28 11.10 8.17
N ALA A 11 -2.16 9.79 7.94
CA ALA A 11 -1.83 9.21 6.63
C ALA A 11 -3.03 8.58 5.91
N LEU A 12 -4.10 8.26 6.65
CA LEU A 12 -5.25 7.52 6.15
C LEU A 12 -6.51 8.41 6.10
N PRO A 13 -7.35 8.29 5.05
CA PRO A 13 -8.61 9.04 4.95
C PRO A 13 -9.58 8.70 6.07
N ASP A 14 -10.29 9.70 6.61
CA ASP A 14 -11.40 9.53 7.57
C ASP A 14 -11.07 8.67 8.80
N THR A 15 -9.82 8.72 9.28
CA THR A 15 -9.37 7.99 10.47
C THR A 15 -8.66 8.93 11.44
N GLU A 16 -8.73 8.61 12.73
CA GLU A 16 -7.79 9.16 13.70
C GLU A 16 -6.36 8.77 13.31
N GLY A 17 -5.39 9.65 13.57
CA GLY A 17 -4.02 9.47 13.10
C GLY A 17 -3.45 8.07 13.40
N VAL A 18 -2.67 7.55 12.46
CA VAL A 18 -2.09 6.22 12.54
C VAL A 18 -0.82 6.25 13.38
N THR A 19 -0.77 5.42 14.41
CA THR A 19 0.46 5.22 15.18
C THR A 19 1.42 4.31 14.40
N MET A 20 2.63 4.82 14.15
CA MET A 20 3.71 4.08 13.51
C MET A 20 5.05 4.32 14.20
N CYS A 21 6.04 3.45 13.98
CA CYS A 21 7.39 3.67 14.50
C CYS A 21 8.03 4.94 13.90
N LEU A 22 8.94 5.57 14.63
CA LEU A 22 9.62 6.80 14.22
C LEU A 22 10.28 6.65 12.84
N ASP A 23 10.97 5.54 12.58
CA ASP A 23 11.62 5.27 11.30
C ASP A 23 10.62 5.26 10.13
N ALA A 24 9.45 4.65 10.32
CA ALA A 24 8.41 4.60 9.30
C ALA A 24 7.77 5.97 9.09
N ALA A 25 7.53 6.73 10.16
CA ALA A 25 7.05 8.11 10.08
C ALA A 25 8.04 9.01 9.34
N THR A 26 9.34 8.89 9.65
CA THR A 26 10.42 9.62 8.97
C THR A 26 10.50 9.24 7.49
N HIS A 27 10.40 7.96 7.16
CA HIS A 27 10.41 7.51 5.77
C HIS A 27 9.19 8.03 5.01
N LEU A 28 7.99 7.97 5.60
CA LEU A 28 6.77 8.50 5.01
C LEU A 28 6.89 10.01 4.79
N TYR A 29 7.39 10.76 5.77
CA TYR A 29 7.62 12.19 5.61
C TYR A 29 8.57 12.50 4.43
N ARG A 30 9.72 11.82 4.35
CA ARG A 30 10.68 11.96 3.25
C ARG A 30 10.05 11.63 1.90
N LEU A 31 9.24 10.58 1.85
CA LEU A 31 8.49 10.17 0.66
C LEU A 31 7.54 11.27 0.19
N LEU A 32 6.75 11.86 1.09
CA LEU A 32 5.80 12.94 0.77
C LEU A 32 6.53 14.25 0.39
N ALA A 33 7.61 14.59 1.09
CA ALA A 33 8.45 15.75 0.77
C ALA A 33 9.07 15.62 -0.64
N ARG A 34 9.57 14.42 -0.98
CA ARG A 34 10.14 14.14 -2.30
C ARG A 34 9.08 14.15 -3.40
N TYR A 35 7.89 13.61 -3.13
CA TYR A 35 6.74 13.73 -4.01
C TYR A 35 6.42 15.20 -4.32
N ASN A 36 6.34 16.05 -3.28
CA ASN A 36 6.13 17.49 -3.46
C ASN A 36 7.28 18.19 -4.21
N TRP A 37 8.52 17.77 -3.99
CA TRP A 37 9.69 18.27 -4.73
C TRP A 37 9.61 17.95 -6.23
N CYS A 38 9.10 16.76 -6.61
CA CYS A 38 8.86 16.46 -8.02
C CYS A 38 7.86 17.46 -8.64
N LEU A 39 6.85 17.87 -7.89
CA LEU A 39 5.80 18.79 -8.32
C LEU A 39 6.18 20.29 -8.19
N ALA A 40 7.31 20.60 -7.57
CA ALA A 40 7.67 21.98 -7.27
C ALA A 40 8.12 22.79 -8.50
N CYS A 41 8.68 22.12 -9.51
CA CYS A 41 9.20 22.75 -10.73
C CYS A 41 8.59 22.06 -11.97
N PRO A 42 7.69 22.73 -12.71
CA PRO A 42 7.06 22.16 -13.91
C PRO A 42 8.06 21.75 -15.00
N ASP A 43 9.11 22.54 -15.20
CA ASP A 43 10.11 22.30 -16.26
C ASP A 43 10.93 21.02 -16.01
N GLU A 44 11.20 20.70 -14.75
CA GLU A 44 11.92 19.50 -14.34
C GLU A 44 10.99 18.33 -13.96
N PHE A 45 9.67 18.54 -13.97
CA PHE A 45 8.69 17.57 -13.45
C PHE A 45 8.89 16.19 -14.06
N ARG A 46 8.95 16.08 -15.39
CA ARG A 46 9.08 14.77 -16.08
C ARG A 46 10.35 14.03 -15.67
N GLN A 47 11.46 14.75 -15.57
CA GLN A 47 12.74 14.17 -15.17
C GLN A 47 12.70 13.71 -13.72
N ARG A 48 12.28 14.58 -12.80
CA ARG A 48 12.17 14.27 -11.36
C ARG A 48 11.20 13.11 -11.13
N TRP A 49 10.07 13.12 -11.80
CA TRP A 49 9.04 12.08 -11.75
C TRP A 49 9.57 10.73 -12.23
N GLY A 50 10.27 10.71 -13.38
CA GLY A 50 10.88 9.49 -13.93
C GLY A 50 11.95 8.87 -13.02
N MET A 51 12.65 9.68 -12.21
CA MET A 51 13.61 9.21 -11.21
C MET A 51 12.98 8.80 -9.88
N PHE A 52 11.72 9.17 -9.64
CA PHE A 52 11.02 8.99 -8.37
C PHE A 52 9.95 7.89 -8.46
N TRP A 53 8.89 8.13 -9.23
CA TRP A 53 7.67 7.31 -9.19
C TRP A 53 7.89 5.85 -9.60
N PRO A 54 8.62 5.55 -10.70
CA PRO A 54 8.87 4.16 -11.09
C PRO A 54 9.68 3.37 -10.06
N LYS A 55 10.47 4.04 -9.22
CA LYS A 55 11.35 3.39 -8.22
C LYS A 55 10.67 3.11 -6.89
N LEU A 56 9.49 3.70 -6.65
CA LEU A 56 8.73 3.45 -5.43
C LEU A 56 8.24 2.00 -5.38
N ARG A 57 8.30 1.41 -4.18
CA ARG A 57 7.59 0.18 -3.87
C ARG A 57 6.09 0.39 -3.95
N TRP A 58 5.36 -0.71 -4.05
CA TRP A 58 3.90 -0.68 -4.09
C TRP A 58 3.31 -0.04 -2.84
N CYS A 59 3.81 -0.38 -1.64
CA CYS A 59 3.31 0.18 -0.38
C CYS A 59 3.54 1.70 -0.28
N GLU A 60 4.70 2.18 -0.75
CA GLU A 60 4.99 3.61 -0.83
C GLU A 60 4.01 4.34 -1.76
N ARG A 61 3.73 3.78 -2.94
CA ARG A 61 2.75 4.37 -3.88
C ARG A 61 1.33 4.38 -3.29
N ALA A 62 0.95 3.31 -2.59
CA ALA A 62 -0.35 3.20 -1.94
C ALA A 62 -0.50 4.26 -0.84
N LEU A 63 0.51 4.42 0.03
CA LEU A 63 0.49 5.44 1.08
C LEU A 63 0.45 6.86 0.53
N VAL A 64 1.18 7.18 -0.56
CA VAL A 64 1.07 8.50 -1.21
C VAL A 64 -0.35 8.76 -1.69
N ARG A 65 -1.02 7.76 -2.27
CA ARG A 65 -2.42 7.88 -2.71
C ARG A 65 -3.37 8.09 -1.54
N LEU A 66 -3.21 7.34 -0.46
CA LEU A 66 -4.05 7.50 0.74
C LEU A 66 -3.84 8.86 1.41
N CYS A 67 -2.61 9.37 1.45
CA CYS A 67 -2.34 10.73 1.92
C CYS A 67 -2.98 11.79 1.01
N LEU A 68 -3.02 11.57 -0.31
CA LEU A 68 -3.73 12.44 -1.25
C LEU A 68 -5.24 12.42 -0.98
N ALA A 69 -5.82 11.23 -0.86
CA ALA A 69 -7.23 11.05 -0.59
C ALA A 69 -7.64 11.67 0.76
N ALA A 70 -6.84 11.50 1.81
CA ALA A 70 -7.05 12.10 3.13
C ALA A 70 -7.06 13.64 3.11
N GLN A 71 -6.47 14.25 2.07
CA GLN A 71 -6.47 15.71 1.85
C GLN A 71 -7.46 16.15 0.75
N GLY A 72 -8.35 15.25 0.31
CA GLY A 72 -9.37 15.54 -0.69
C GLY A 72 -8.85 15.58 -2.14
N HIS A 73 -7.63 15.09 -2.40
CA HIS A 73 -7.07 15.04 -3.75
C HIS A 73 -7.41 13.73 -4.46
N ARG A 74 -7.93 13.84 -5.69
CA ARG A 74 -8.46 12.69 -6.45
C ARG A 74 -7.44 12.00 -7.35
N ARG A 75 -6.29 12.63 -7.58
CA ARG A 75 -5.28 12.17 -8.54
C ARG A 75 -3.88 12.49 -8.05
N VAL A 76 -2.94 11.70 -8.54
CA VAL A 76 -1.51 12.00 -8.42
C VAL A 76 -1.20 13.26 -9.22
N GLY A 77 -0.35 14.14 -8.68
CA GLY A 77 0.01 15.43 -9.29
C GLY A 77 -0.39 16.66 -8.47
N HIS A 78 -1.21 16.51 -7.43
CA HIS A 78 -1.51 17.58 -6.48
C HIS A 78 -0.46 17.63 -5.37
N LYS A 79 -0.05 18.83 -4.96
CA LYS A 79 0.86 19.00 -3.81
C LYS A 79 0.14 18.61 -2.52
N LEU A 80 0.81 17.81 -1.70
CA LEU A 80 0.36 17.44 -0.38
C LEU A 80 0.77 18.50 0.63
N ARG A 81 -0.10 18.78 1.60
CA ARG A 81 0.30 19.44 2.85
C ARG A 81 1.07 18.42 3.68
N THR A 82 2.36 18.66 3.86
CA THR A 82 3.16 17.95 4.84
C THR A 82 3.20 18.81 6.09
N ASN A 83 2.97 18.24 7.27
CA ASN A 83 3.22 18.93 8.53
C ASN A 83 4.70 19.34 8.63
N SER A 84 5.06 20.09 9.67
CA SER A 84 6.47 20.37 9.97
C SER A 84 7.30 19.08 9.99
N PRO A 85 8.60 19.13 9.62
CA PRO A 85 9.48 17.97 9.74
C PRO A 85 9.36 17.37 11.13
N ILE A 86 9.44 16.04 11.22
CA ILE A 86 9.58 15.39 12.52
C ILE A 86 10.83 15.99 13.18
N GLU A 87 10.75 16.34 14.46
CA GLU A 87 11.84 17.02 15.17
C GLU A 87 13.17 16.29 14.98
N GLY A 88 14.22 17.05 14.65
CA GLY A 88 15.56 16.51 14.39
C GLY A 88 15.82 16.03 12.96
N MET A 89 14.89 16.18 12.01
CA MET A 89 15.12 15.81 10.61
C MET A 89 15.90 16.88 9.83
N ASP A 90 16.98 16.45 9.16
CA ASP A 90 17.67 17.25 8.14
C ASP A 90 16.87 17.24 6.82
N VAL A 91 16.45 18.44 6.41
CA VAL A 91 15.60 18.70 5.24
C VAL A 91 16.37 18.60 3.92
N SER A 92 17.70 18.70 3.97
CA SER A 92 18.57 18.75 2.79
C SER A 92 18.75 17.40 2.09
N GLU A 93 18.49 16.28 2.77
CA GLU A 93 18.67 14.93 2.23
C GLU A 93 17.49 14.41 1.39
N PHE A 94 16.37 15.14 1.31
CA PHE A 94 15.10 14.65 0.76
C PHE A 94 15.10 14.37 -0.75
N HIS A 95 16.14 14.79 -1.47
CA HIS A 95 16.20 14.67 -2.92
C HIS A 95 16.65 13.29 -3.40
N ARG A 96 17.35 12.51 -2.55
CA ARG A 96 17.92 11.23 -2.95
C ARG A 96 16.92 10.07 -2.78
N PRO A 97 16.84 9.14 -3.75
CA PRO A 97 16.12 7.89 -3.54
C PRO A 97 16.75 7.11 -2.39
N GLN A 98 15.96 6.83 -1.35
CA GLN A 98 16.33 5.93 -0.28
C GLN A 98 15.62 4.60 -0.50
N ARG A 99 16.36 3.50 -0.33
CA ARG A 99 15.77 2.17 -0.29
C ARG A 99 14.97 2.06 1.01
N ILE A 100 13.71 1.64 0.93
CA ILE A 100 12.91 1.33 2.10
C ILE A 100 13.57 0.20 2.92
N PRO A 101 13.85 0.40 4.21
CA PRO A 101 14.26 -0.68 5.10
C PRO A 101 13.16 -1.73 5.27
N ALA A 102 13.53 -3.00 5.51
CA ALA A 102 12.56 -4.10 5.62
C ALA A 102 11.51 -3.86 6.73
N HIS A 103 11.94 -3.39 7.90
CA HIS A 103 11.03 -3.10 9.02
C HIS A 103 10.07 -1.93 8.74
N VAL A 104 10.47 -0.97 7.91
CA VAL A 104 9.60 0.13 7.47
C VAL A 104 8.59 -0.39 6.44
N GLU A 105 9.01 -1.28 5.55
CA GLU A 105 8.13 -1.93 4.58
C GLU A 105 7.06 -2.79 5.27
N GLU A 106 7.44 -3.55 6.29
CA GLU A 106 6.52 -4.31 7.16
C GLU A 106 5.51 -3.40 7.84
N GLU A 107 5.97 -2.31 8.47
CA GLU A 107 5.09 -1.35 9.14
C GLU A 107 4.11 -0.68 8.17
N PHE A 108 4.56 -0.31 6.97
CA PHE A 108 3.69 0.23 5.92
C PHE A 108 2.64 -0.78 5.46
N ASN A 109 3.02 -2.04 5.25
CA ASN A 109 2.07 -3.09 4.87
C ASN A 109 1.06 -3.37 5.99
N ARG A 110 1.46 -3.31 7.26
CA ARG A 110 0.55 -3.42 8.41
C ARG A 110 -0.48 -2.30 8.43
N VAL A 111 -0.05 -1.05 8.21
CA VAL A 111 -0.94 0.11 8.15
C VAL A 111 -1.91 0.00 6.97
N LEU A 112 -1.40 -0.30 5.78
CA LEU A 112 -2.21 -0.49 4.56
C LEU A 112 -3.20 -1.63 4.72
N GLY A 113 -2.74 -2.76 5.26
CA GLY A 113 -3.56 -3.93 5.53
C GLY A 113 -4.71 -3.63 6.49
N THR A 114 -4.44 -2.88 7.56
CA THR A 114 -5.48 -2.40 8.50
C THR A 114 -6.51 -1.53 7.80
N PHE A 115 -6.07 -0.62 6.95
CA PHE A 115 -6.97 0.22 6.17
C PHE A 115 -7.83 -0.60 5.20
N TYR A 116 -7.23 -1.50 4.43
CA TYR A 116 -7.96 -2.31 3.44
C TYR A 116 -8.92 -3.32 4.09
N ALA A 117 -8.57 -3.89 5.24
CA ALA A 117 -9.48 -4.71 6.03
C ALA A 117 -10.72 -3.93 6.51
N SER A 118 -10.64 -2.60 6.62
CA SER A 118 -11.80 -1.75 6.93
C SER A 118 -12.72 -1.48 5.72
N LEU A 119 -12.23 -1.72 4.49
CA LEU A 119 -12.98 -1.47 3.26
C LEU A 119 -13.70 -2.71 2.74
N MET A 120 -13.17 -3.90 3.05
CA MET A 120 -13.64 -5.14 2.46
C MET A 120 -13.43 -6.29 3.44
N THR A 121 -14.47 -7.10 3.61
CA THR A 121 -14.45 -8.30 4.44
C THR A 121 -13.89 -9.51 3.69
N VAL A 122 -13.43 -10.52 4.42
CA VAL A 122 -12.98 -11.80 3.82
C VAL A 122 -14.09 -12.44 2.98
N VAL A 123 -15.35 -12.35 3.43
CA VAL A 123 -16.51 -12.88 2.69
C VAL A 123 -16.68 -12.16 1.35
N GLU A 124 -16.60 -10.82 1.33
CA GLU A 124 -16.65 -10.07 0.07
C GLU A 124 -15.49 -10.44 -0.88
N ILE A 125 -14.31 -10.78 -0.35
CA ILE A 125 -13.15 -11.22 -1.15
C ILE A 125 -13.41 -12.62 -1.72
N GLU A 126 -13.89 -13.54 -0.90
CA GLU A 126 -14.33 -14.88 -1.31
C GLU A 126 -15.36 -14.79 -2.44
N ASP A 127 -16.40 -13.96 -2.28
CA ASP A 127 -17.47 -13.77 -3.25
C ASP A 127 -16.97 -13.13 -4.56
N LEU A 128 -16.13 -12.09 -4.46
CA LEU A 128 -15.50 -11.45 -5.62
C LEU A 128 -14.74 -12.49 -6.44
N TRP A 129 -13.84 -13.25 -5.80
CA TRP A 129 -13.02 -14.21 -6.53
C TRP A 129 -13.81 -15.43 -6.98
N ALA A 130 -14.83 -15.87 -6.23
CA ALA A 130 -15.69 -16.97 -6.65
C ALA A 130 -16.48 -16.61 -7.91
N SER A 131 -16.91 -15.35 -8.04
CA SER A 131 -17.64 -14.88 -9.23
C SER A 131 -16.74 -14.76 -10.47
N GLU A 132 -15.51 -14.25 -10.31
CA GLU A 132 -14.62 -13.99 -11.44
C GLU A 132 -13.67 -15.16 -11.78
N PHE A 133 -13.28 -15.95 -10.78
CA PHE A 133 -12.24 -16.98 -10.87
C PHE A 133 -12.60 -18.28 -10.12
N PRO A 134 -13.78 -18.88 -10.39
CA PRO A 134 -14.32 -19.98 -9.59
C PRO A 134 -13.38 -21.18 -9.47
N ARG A 135 -12.64 -21.50 -10.54
CA ARG A 135 -11.68 -22.61 -10.55
C ARG A 135 -10.50 -22.38 -9.59
N VAL A 136 -9.98 -21.16 -9.51
CA VAL A 136 -8.83 -20.86 -8.63
C VAL A 136 -9.29 -20.89 -7.17
N VAL A 137 -10.47 -20.33 -6.90
CA VAL A 137 -11.06 -20.34 -5.55
C VAL A 137 -11.39 -21.74 -5.08
N ALA A 138 -11.88 -22.64 -5.94
CA ALA A 138 -12.12 -24.03 -5.55
C ALA A 138 -10.83 -24.73 -5.06
N GLU A 139 -9.67 -24.39 -5.63
CA GLU A 139 -8.39 -24.96 -5.25
C GLU A 139 -7.87 -24.36 -3.93
N VAL A 140 -7.96 -23.04 -3.76
CA VAL A 140 -7.35 -22.33 -2.62
C VAL A 140 -8.32 -21.91 -1.52
N GLY A 141 -9.61 -22.20 -1.67
CA GLY A 141 -10.68 -21.61 -0.86
C GLY A 141 -10.58 -21.93 0.63
N VAL A 142 -10.07 -23.11 0.97
CA VAL A 142 -9.83 -23.51 2.38
C VAL A 142 -8.76 -22.64 3.04
N ASP A 143 -7.80 -22.16 2.26
CA ASP A 143 -6.66 -21.41 2.76
C ASP A 143 -6.98 -19.91 2.91
N LEU A 144 -8.01 -19.38 2.21
CA LEU A 144 -8.37 -17.96 2.20
C LEU A 144 -8.54 -17.36 3.60
N ARG A 145 -9.34 -18.02 4.43
CA ARG A 145 -9.63 -17.55 5.80
C ARG A 145 -8.39 -17.56 6.69
N THR A 146 -7.46 -18.47 6.41
CA THR A 146 -6.19 -18.54 7.14
C THR A 146 -5.22 -17.44 6.72
N TRP A 147 -5.28 -17.00 5.46
CA TRP A 147 -4.44 -15.91 4.99
C TRP A 147 -4.85 -14.59 5.60
N PHE A 148 -6.15 -14.30 5.70
CA PHE A 148 -6.64 -13.02 6.21
C PHE A 148 -6.75 -12.94 7.73
N LEU A 149 -6.00 -13.76 8.47
CA LEU A 149 -5.96 -13.70 9.94
C LEU A 149 -5.27 -12.42 10.43
N ASN A 150 -4.31 -11.89 9.66
CA ASN A 150 -3.63 -10.65 10.01
C ASN A 150 -4.04 -9.54 9.04
N PRO A 151 -4.15 -8.28 9.52
CA PRO A 151 -4.47 -7.16 8.66
C PRO A 151 -3.49 -6.98 7.50
N GLU A 152 -2.19 -7.21 7.72
CA GLU A 152 -1.14 -7.10 6.70
C GLU A 152 -1.35 -8.03 5.49
N ASP A 153 -2.13 -9.09 5.65
CA ASP A 153 -2.47 -10.02 4.57
C ASP A 153 -3.56 -9.48 3.62
N PHE A 154 -4.24 -8.38 3.99
CA PHE A 154 -5.21 -7.67 3.13
C PHE A 154 -4.57 -6.82 2.03
N VAL A 155 -3.24 -6.81 1.90
CA VAL A 155 -2.57 -6.12 0.79
C VAL A 155 -2.49 -7.03 -0.45
N PRO A 156 -2.83 -6.52 -1.67
CA PRO A 156 -2.76 -7.30 -2.92
C PRO A 156 -1.48 -8.10 -3.14
N TRP A 157 -0.33 -7.60 -2.71
CA TRP A 157 0.94 -8.32 -2.89
C TRP A 157 1.12 -9.50 -1.93
N ALA A 158 0.60 -9.41 -0.70
CA ALA A 158 0.59 -10.54 0.22
C ALA A 158 -0.31 -11.65 -0.32
N VAL A 159 -1.49 -11.28 -0.82
CA VAL A 159 -2.41 -12.17 -1.55
C VAL A 159 -1.72 -12.86 -2.73
N PHE A 160 -0.99 -12.11 -3.57
CA PHE A 160 -0.22 -12.68 -4.66
C PHE A 160 0.75 -13.77 -4.14
N GLY A 161 1.48 -13.48 -3.06
CA GLY A 161 2.41 -14.42 -2.45
C GLY A 161 1.72 -15.69 -1.93
N HIS A 162 0.60 -15.53 -1.23
CA HIS A 162 -0.20 -16.62 -0.66
C HIS A 162 -0.80 -17.51 -1.75
N VAL A 163 -1.55 -16.95 -2.69
CA VAL A 163 -2.16 -17.69 -3.81
C VAL A 163 -1.09 -18.45 -4.58
N ARG A 164 0.02 -17.79 -4.94
CA ARG A 164 1.09 -18.43 -5.70
C ARG A 164 1.66 -19.62 -4.94
N ARG A 165 1.95 -19.48 -3.64
CA ARG A 165 2.47 -20.59 -2.82
C ARG A 165 1.48 -21.75 -2.75
N SER A 166 0.20 -21.45 -2.53
CA SER A 166 -0.85 -22.43 -2.35
C SER A 166 -1.20 -23.19 -3.64
N LEU A 167 -1.18 -22.54 -4.80
CA LEU A 167 -1.33 -23.20 -6.09
C LEU A 167 -0.11 -24.07 -6.43
N ARG A 168 1.12 -23.61 -6.11
CA ARG A 168 2.33 -24.40 -6.29
C ARG A 168 2.33 -25.67 -5.46
N ALA A 169 1.81 -25.62 -4.23
CA ALA A 169 1.63 -26.80 -3.40
C ALA A 169 0.62 -27.81 -3.98
N ARG A 170 -0.27 -27.37 -4.88
CA ARG A 170 -1.28 -28.17 -5.58
C ARG A 170 -0.87 -28.54 -7.00
N ALA A 171 0.44 -28.63 -7.25
CA ALA A 171 1.03 -29.04 -8.52
C ALA A 171 0.71 -28.14 -9.74
N TRP A 172 0.26 -26.89 -9.53
CA TRP A 172 0.18 -25.94 -10.63
C TRP A 172 1.58 -25.60 -11.15
N SER A 173 1.68 -25.40 -12.46
CA SER A 173 2.93 -24.94 -13.08
C SER A 173 3.33 -23.58 -12.49
N ALA A 174 4.63 -23.26 -12.52
CA ALA A 174 5.12 -21.99 -11.99
C ALA A 174 4.48 -20.79 -12.70
N THR A 175 4.32 -20.90 -14.02
CA THR A 175 3.71 -19.88 -14.87
C THR A 175 2.22 -19.72 -14.58
N ASP A 176 1.47 -20.82 -14.48
CA ASP A 176 0.02 -20.74 -14.25
C ASP A 176 -0.29 -20.23 -12.84
N ALA A 177 0.45 -20.68 -11.83
CA ALA A 177 0.30 -20.18 -10.47
C ALA A 177 0.63 -18.69 -10.35
N GLN A 178 1.64 -18.21 -11.09
CA GLN A 178 1.99 -16.80 -11.13
C GLN A 178 0.91 -15.96 -11.83
N HIS A 179 0.39 -16.40 -12.97
CA HIS A 179 -0.69 -15.69 -13.67
C HIS A 179 -1.96 -15.65 -12.82
N ALA A 180 -2.39 -16.78 -12.24
CA ALA A 180 -3.56 -16.83 -11.38
C ALA A 180 -3.42 -15.91 -10.15
N ALA A 181 -2.26 -15.93 -9.48
CA ALA A 181 -1.98 -15.05 -8.36
C ALA A 181 -1.99 -13.56 -8.75
N ALA A 182 -1.41 -13.21 -9.90
CA ALA A 182 -1.40 -11.83 -10.38
C ALA A 182 -2.82 -11.34 -10.71
N THR A 183 -3.64 -12.21 -11.30
CA THR A 183 -5.03 -11.92 -11.61
C THR A 183 -5.86 -11.68 -10.35
N LEU A 184 -5.80 -12.58 -9.36
CA LEU A 184 -6.55 -12.41 -8.10
C LEU A 184 -6.11 -11.16 -7.33
N ALA A 185 -4.80 -10.92 -7.23
CA ALA A 185 -4.26 -9.71 -6.60
C ALA A 185 -4.69 -8.43 -7.35
N GLY A 186 -4.72 -8.47 -8.68
CA GLY A 186 -5.19 -7.38 -9.53
C GLY A 186 -6.67 -7.07 -9.32
N ALA A 187 -7.52 -8.10 -9.27
CA ALA A 187 -8.95 -7.95 -9.00
C ALA A 187 -9.20 -7.35 -7.62
N LEU A 188 -8.50 -7.85 -6.59
CA LEU A 188 -8.57 -7.28 -5.24
C LEU A 188 -8.13 -5.82 -5.21
N HIS A 189 -7.00 -5.48 -5.85
CA HIS A 189 -6.54 -4.10 -5.95
C HIS A 189 -7.61 -3.22 -6.61
N GLY A 190 -8.17 -3.64 -7.74
CA GLY A 190 -9.24 -2.91 -8.43
C GLY A 190 -10.43 -2.64 -7.52
N ARG A 191 -10.91 -3.67 -6.81
CA ARG A 191 -12.05 -3.54 -5.91
C ARG A 191 -11.78 -2.67 -4.68
N LEU A 192 -10.60 -2.79 -4.07
CA LEU A 192 -10.18 -1.91 -2.97
C LEU A 192 -10.10 -0.45 -3.42
N TYR A 193 -9.59 -0.21 -4.63
CA TYR A 193 -9.53 1.13 -5.20
C TYR A 193 -10.92 1.71 -5.48
N GLU A 194 -11.88 0.90 -5.92
CA GLU A 194 -13.28 1.32 -6.06
C GLU A 194 -13.91 1.68 -4.71
N LYS A 195 -13.78 0.81 -3.70
CA LYS A 195 -14.28 1.06 -2.34
C LYS A 195 -13.65 2.31 -1.71
N GLU A 196 -12.35 2.52 -1.92
CA GLU A 196 -11.66 3.74 -1.50
C GLU A 196 -12.30 4.98 -2.13
N ARG A 197 -12.58 4.93 -3.45
CA ARG A 197 -13.24 6.02 -4.17
C ARG A 197 -14.66 6.28 -3.66
N GLU A 198 -15.47 5.24 -3.51
CA GLU A 198 -16.84 5.32 -3.00
C GLU A 198 -16.86 5.99 -1.61
N ARG A 199 -15.98 5.55 -0.71
CA ARG A 199 -15.87 6.09 0.65
C ARG A 199 -15.46 7.56 0.67
N CYS A 200 -14.58 7.98 -0.24
CA CYS A 200 -14.15 9.37 -0.39
C CYS A 200 -15.18 10.27 -1.13
N GLY A 201 -16.40 9.77 -1.38
CA GLY A 201 -17.47 10.53 -2.04
C GLY A 201 -17.19 10.82 -3.52
N HIS A 202 -16.69 9.82 -4.26
CA HIS A 202 -16.38 9.91 -5.69
C HIS A 202 -17.33 9.12 -6.57
#